data_AF-A0A0S8F125-F1
#
_entry.id   AF-A0A0S8F125-F1
#
_cell.length_a   1.000
_cell.length_b   1.000
_cell.length_c   1.000
_cell.angle_alpha   90.00
_cell.angle_beta   90.00
_cell.angle_gamma   90.00
#
_symmetry.space_group_name_H-M   'P 1'
#
loop_
_entity.id
_entity.type
_entity.pdbx_description
1 polymer ?
#
loop_
_entity_poly.entity_id
_entity_poly.type
_entity_poly.pdbx_seq_one_letter_code
_entity_poly.pdbx_strand_id
1 'polypeptide(L)'
;GLYLAPADYQQLDGFRIIYVHVPSASLSLFVYVNMAIAAAVGLVWRIKLAHAVAAACAPIGASFTFLALATGSIWAKPMWGTWWVWDARLTSELVLLFLYFGYMALRAAIDDENRADRASALLAIIGVVNIPIIKYSVEWWNTLHQPATISKLGKPSMDFDMLVWLLVMLAGFICFFAAVLLTRVRAEVLVRSRGQKWLKQAVQET
;
A
#
# COMPACT_ATOMS: atom_id res chain seq x y z
N GLY A 1 -20.59 2.16 -0.60
CA GLY A 1 -19.80 2.35 -1.82
C GLY A 1 -20.42 1.65 -3.01
N LEU A 2 -20.00 0.42 -3.31
CA LEU A 2 -20.34 -0.27 -4.57
C LEU A 2 -21.83 -0.39 -4.90
N TYR A 3 -22.71 -0.57 -3.91
CA TYR A 3 -24.16 -0.73 -4.15
C TYR A 3 -25.00 0.47 -3.68
N LEU A 4 -24.53 1.17 -2.65
CA LEU A 4 -25.31 2.21 -1.96
C LEU A 4 -25.04 3.63 -2.45
N ALA A 5 -23.90 3.86 -3.11
CA ALA A 5 -23.61 5.19 -3.63
C ALA A 5 -24.45 5.46 -4.88
N PRO A 6 -24.90 6.72 -5.10
CA PRO A 6 -25.57 7.09 -6.34
C PRO A 6 -24.62 6.92 -7.53
N ALA A 7 -25.20 6.66 -8.71
CA ALA A 7 -24.45 6.64 -9.96
C ALA A 7 -23.91 8.04 -10.30
N ASP A 8 -22.74 8.10 -10.93
CA ASP A 8 -22.20 9.37 -11.42
C ASP A 8 -22.95 9.83 -12.67
N TYR A 9 -23.09 11.15 -12.85
CA TYR A 9 -23.83 11.71 -13.99
C TYR A 9 -23.19 11.38 -15.34
N GLN A 10 -21.85 11.27 -15.41
CA GLN A 10 -21.12 10.98 -16.66
C GLN A 10 -20.72 9.50 -16.76
N GLN A 11 -20.23 8.93 -15.65
CA GLN A 11 -19.65 7.58 -15.61
C GLN A 11 -20.66 6.50 -15.19
N LEU A 12 -21.89 6.88 -14.84
CA LEU A 12 -22.96 6.00 -14.36
C LEU A 12 -22.44 5.10 -13.22
N ASP A 13 -22.74 3.80 -13.26
CA ASP A 13 -22.27 2.85 -12.25
C ASP A 13 -20.79 2.50 -12.38
N GLY A 14 -20.16 2.82 -13.52
CA GLY A 14 -18.72 2.60 -13.73
C GLY A 14 -17.85 3.36 -12.73
N PHE A 15 -18.33 4.52 -12.26
CA PHE A 15 -17.68 5.30 -11.21
C PHE A 15 -17.47 4.52 -9.91
N ARG A 16 -18.40 3.62 -9.54
CA ARG A 16 -18.42 3.03 -8.19
C ARG A 16 -17.17 2.19 -7.87
N ILE A 17 -16.39 1.80 -8.87
CA ILE A 17 -15.09 1.15 -8.67
C ILE A 17 -14.11 2.01 -7.85
N ILE A 18 -14.28 3.34 -7.82
CA ILE A 18 -13.45 4.24 -7.00
C ILE A 18 -13.49 3.88 -5.52
N TYR A 19 -14.58 3.29 -5.04
CA TYR A 19 -14.76 2.87 -3.64
C TYR A 19 -13.83 1.72 -3.24
N VAL A 20 -13.22 1.04 -4.21
CA VAL A 20 -12.16 0.04 -3.99
C VAL A 20 -10.83 0.58 -4.48
N HIS A 21 -10.81 1.19 -5.67
CA HIS A 21 -9.60 1.68 -6.31
C HIS A 21 -8.90 2.77 -5.49
N VAL A 22 -9.62 3.82 -5.08
CA VAL A 22 -9.03 4.97 -4.37
C VAL A 22 -8.50 4.57 -2.99
N PRO A 23 -9.22 3.80 -2.16
CA PRO A 23 -8.63 3.25 -0.94
C PRO A 23 -7.41 2.37 -1.21
N SER A 24 -7.46 1.48 -2.21
CA SER A 24 -6.31 0.61 -2.55
C SER A 24 -5.08 1.42 -2.95
N ALA A 25 -5.24 2.41 -3.83
CA ALA A 25 -4.16 3.30 -4.25
C ALA A 25 -3.66 4.20 -3.10
N SER A 26 -4.52 4.62 -2.18
CA SER A 26 -4.10 5.39 -1.01
C SER A 26 -3.28 4.52 -0.05
N LEU A 27 -3.74 3.29 0.18
CA LEU A 27 -3.07 2.36 1.08
C LEU A 27 -1.77 1.80 0.49
N SER A 28 -1.64 1.64 -0.83
CA SER A 28 -0.37 1.22 -1.44
C SER A 28 0.77 2.17 -1.07
N LEU A 29 0.57 3.48 -1.21
CA LEU A 29 1.55 4.49 -0.82
C LEU A 29 1.73 4.57 0.70
N PHE A 30 0.63 4.59 1.45
CA PHE A 30 0.65 4.71 2.92
C PHE A 30 1.42 3.55 3.56
N VAL A 31 1.16 2.32 3.13
CA VAL A 31 1.85 1.14 3.66
C VAL A 31 3.34 1.18 3.31
N TYR A 32 3.72 1.70 2.15
CA TYR A 32 5.13 1.78 1.75
C TYR A 32 5.88 2.78 2.64
N VAL A 33 5.26 3.93 2.93
CA VAL A 33 5.81 4.91 3.88
C VAL A 33 5.97 4.29 5.27
N ASN A 34 4.96 3.58 5.78
CA ASN A 34 5.07 2.89 7.08
C ASN A 34 6.18 1.83 7.08
N MET A 35 6.30 1.04 6.01
CA MET A 35 7.37 0.06 5.83
C MET A 35 8.74 0.72 5.86
N ALA A 36 8.91 1.84 5.15
CA ALA A 36 10.18 2.56 5.09
C ALA A 36 10.53 3.26 6.42
N ILE A 37 9.55 3.82 7.13
CA ILE A 37 9.75 4.36 8.49
C ILE A 37 10.19 3.23 9.42
N ALA A 38 9.50 2.09 9.41
CA ALA A 38 9.86 0.95 10.24
C ALA A 38 11.28 0.41 9.89
N ALA A 39 11.62 0.36 8.60
CA ALA A 39 12.95 0.02 8.12
C ALA A 39 14.03 1.00 8.62
N ALA A 40 13.78 2.30 8.54
CA ALA A 40 14.67 3.33 9.05
C ALA A 40 14.84 3.23 10.57
N VAL A 41 13.74 3.02 11.29
CA VAL A 41 13.76 2.84 12.74
C VAL A 41 14.59 1.61 13.13
N GLY A 42 14.39 0.49 12.43
CA GLY A 42 15.17 -0.72 12.61
C GLY A 42 16.67 -0.51 12.35
N LEU A 43 17.02 0.22 11.28
CA LEU A 43 18.40 0.45 10.90
C LEU A 43 19.15 1.40 11.84
N VAL A 44 18.51 2.51 12.24
CA VAL A 44 19.14 3.56 13.07
C VAL A 44 19.20 3.14 14.53
N TRP A 45 18.09 2.68 15.11
CA TRP A 45 18.00 2.33 16.53
C TRP A 45 18.20 0.84 16.82
N ARG A 46 18.44 0.01 15.79
CA ARG A 46 18.67 -1.44 15.93
C ARG A 46 17.51 -2.17 16.61
N ILE A 47 16.29 -1.69 16.40
CA ILE A 47 15.07 -2.26 16.99
C ILE A 47 14.57 -3.43 16.12
N LYS A 48 14.73 -4.66 16.59
CA LYS A 48 14.30 -5.89 15.87
C LYS A 48 12.82 -5.91 15.53
N LEU A 49 11.97 -5.38 16.42
CA LEU A 49 10.53 -5.28 16.18
C LEU A 49 10.22 -4.40 14.96
N ALA A 50 11.00 -3.35 14.72
CA ALA A 50 10.79 -2.47 13.58
C ALA A 50 11.05 -3.18 12.24
N HIS A 51 12.05 -4.06 12.19
CA HIS A 51 12.26 -4.93 11.02
C HIS A 51 11.12 -5.95 10.84
N ALA A 52 10.55 -6.47 11.92
CA ALA A 52 9.37 -7.33 11.84
C ALA A 52 8.15 -6.59 11.28
N VAL A 53 7.94 -5.32 11.68
CA VAL A 53 6.90 -4.45 11.12
C VAL A 53 7.14 -4.19 9.64
N ALA A 54 8.36 -3.84 9.23
CA ALA A 54 8.68 -3.63 7.81
C ALA A 54 8.40 -4.89 6.96
N ALA A 55 8.82 -6.06 7.44
CA ALA A 55 8.56 -7.34 6.77
C ALA A 55 7.06 -7.66 6.67
N ALA A 56 6.29 -7.35 7.71
CA ALA A 56 4.84 -7.56 7.72
C ALA A 56 4.10 -6.62 6.75
N CYS A 57 4.56 -5.38 6.58
CA CYS A 57 3.98 -4.41 5.66
C CYS A 57 4.11 -4.83 4.18
N ALA A 58 5.23 -5.43 3.80
CA ALA A 58 5.56 -5.67 2.39
C ALA A 58 4.49 -6.45 1.58
N PRO A 59 3.99 -7.62 2.03
CA PRO A 59 2.96 -8.34 1.28
C PRO A 59 1.60 -7.62 1.29
N ILE A 60 1.29 -6.86 2.35
CA ILE A 60 0.03 -6.12 2.45
C ILE A 60 0.02 -4.97 1.46
N GLY A 61 1.13 -4.21 1.43
CA GLY A 61 1.32 -3.10 0.50
C GLY A 61 1.32 -3.57 -0.95
N ALA A 62 2.05 -4.65 -1.27
CA ALA A 62 2.03 -5.27 -2.60
C ALA A 62 0.61 -5.63 -3.06
N SER A 63 -0.21 -6.16 -2.14
CA SER A 63 -1.60 -6.54 -2.44
C SER A 63 -2.46 -5.30 -2.77
N PHE A 64 -2.31 -4.21 -2.02
CA PHE A 64 -3.00 -2.96 -2.30
C PHE A 64 -2.53 -2.32 -3.61
N THR A 65 -1.23 -2.33 -3.90
CA THR A 65 -0.69 -1.83 -5.18
C THR A 65 -1.22 -2.64 -6.36
N PHE A 66 -1.24 -3.97 -6.24
CA PHE A 66 -1.82 -4.84 -7.26
C PHE A 66 -3.31 -4.55 -7.47
N LEU A 67 -4.09 -4.44 -6.38
CA LEU A 67 -5.51 -4.10 -6.45
C LEU A 67 -5.72 -2.72 -7.09
N ALA A 68 -4.89 -1.72 -6.77
CA ALA A 68 -4.95 -0.40 -7.38
C ALA A 68 -4.72 -0.46 -8.90
N LEU A 69 -3.67 -1.16 -9.34
CA LEU A 69 -3.36 -1.35 -10.76
C LEU A 69 -4.47 -2.10 -11.50
N ALA A 70 -4.95 -3.22 -10.93
CA ALA A 70 -5.99 -4.04 -11.53
C ALA A 70 -7.32 -3.29 -11.65
N THR A 71 -7.78 -2.68 -10.57
CA THR A 71 -9.04 -1.90 -10.57
C THR A 71 -8.94 -0.65 -11.43
N GLY A 72 -7.77 0.02 -11.44
CA GLY A 72 -7.51 1.16 -12.31
C GLY A 72 -7.56 0.79 -13.79
N SER A 73 -6.97 -0.36 -14.16
CA SER A 73 -7.02 -0.89 -15.52
C SER A 73 -8.45 -1.23 -15.97
N ILE A 74 -9.24 -1.85 -15.09
CA ILE A 74 -10.66 -2.16 -15.34
C ILE A 74 -11.47 -0.88 -15.58
N TRP A 75 -11.24 0.17 -14.80
CA TRP A 75 -11.90 1.45 -14.99
C TRP A 75 -11.40 2.20 -16.23
N ALA A 76 -10.10 2.09 -16.55
CA ALA A 76 -9.51 2.76 -17.71
C ALA A 76 -10.10 2.27 -19.03
N LYS A 77 -10.47 0.99 -19.15
CA LYS A 77 -11.00 0.43 -20.40
C LYS A 77 -12.25 1.15 -20.92
N PRO A 78 -13.34 1.30 -20.14
CA PRO A 78 -14.52 2.05 -20.58
C PRO A 78 -14.29 3.56 -20.66
N MET A 79 -13.37 4.13 -19.88
CA MET A 79 -13.21 5.59 -19.79
C MET A 79 -12.24 6.16 -20.82
N TRP A 80 -11.19 5.42 -21.16
CA TRP A 80 -10.11 5.84 -22.06
C TRP A 80 -9.96 4.94 -23.28
N GLY A 81 -10.73 3.86 -23.38
CA GLY A 81 -10.65 2.89 -24.48
C GLY A 81 -9.49 1.89 -24.38
N THR A 82 -8.60 2.03 -23.40
CA THR A 82 -7.41 1.20 -23.18
C THR A 82 -7.28 0.72 -21.74
N TRP A 83 -6.65 -0.44 -21.55
CA TRP A 83 -6.36 -1.01 -20.23
C TRP A 83 -5.13 -0.39 -19.56
N TRP A 84 -4.23 0.18 -20.38
CA TRP A 84 -2.94 0.68 -19.91
C TRP A 84 -2.46 1.83 -20.79
N VAL A 85 -1.80 2.79 -20.15
CA VAL A 85 -0.98 3.83 -20.78
C VAL A 85 0.31 3.95 -19.99
N TRP A 86 1.42 4.19 -20.68
CA TRP A 86 2.74 4.35 -20.07
C TRP A 86 2.96 5.77 -19.56
N ASP A 87 2.02 6.27 -18.74
CA ASP A 87 2.17 7.58 -18.12
C ASP A 87 2.96 7.51 -16.81
N ALA A 88 3.33 8.69 -16.28
CA ALA A 88 4.16 8.78 -15.08
C ALA A 88 3.47 8.16 -13.85
N ARG A 89 2.14 8.25 -13.72
CA ARG A 89 1.41 7.72 -12.56
C ARG A 89 1.34 6.21 -12.58
N LEU A 90 0.90 5.62 -13.70
CA LEU A 90 0.78 4.17 -13.86
C LEU A 90 2.14 3.49 -13.76
N THR A 91 3.14 4.06 -14.43
CA THR A 91 4.48 3.51 -14.43
C THR A 91 5.08 3.56 -13.02
N SER A 92 4.93 4.66 -12.29
CA SER A 92 5.46 4.76 -10.92
C SER A 92 4.70 3.89 -9.92
N GLU A 93 3.38 3.69 -10.07
CA GLU A 93 2.62 2.72 -9.26
C GLU A 93 3.04 1.28 -9.56
N LEU A 94 3.34 0.94 -10.82
CA LEU A 94 3.91 -0.36 -11.19
C LEU A 94 5.31 -0.56 -10.59
N VAL A 95 6.16 0.48 -10.63
CA VAL A 95 7.46 0.47 -9.96
C VAL A 95 7.29 0.25 -8.46
N LEU A 96 6.27 0.83 -7.82
CA LEU A 96 5.97 0.60 -6.41
C LEU A 96 5.69 -0.88 -6.12
N LEU A 97 4.95 -1.56 -7.00
CA LEU A 97 4.69 -3.00 -6.87
C LEU A 97 6.00 -3.79 -6.94
N PHE A 98 6.88 -3.45 -7.88
CA PHE A 98 8.19 -4.08 -7.99
C PHE A 98 9.12 -3.76 -6.83
N LEU A 99 9.01 -2.59 -6.21
CA LEU A 99 9.75 -2.27 -4.98
C LEU A 99 9.31 -3.16 -3.82
N TYR A 100 8.01 -3.43 -3.67
CA TYR A 100 7.53 -4.39 -2.68
C TYR A 100 8.01 -5.82 -2.96
N PHE A 101 7.94 -6.28 -4.21
CA PHE A 101 8.47 -7.58 -4.58
C PHE A 101 9.98 -7.66 -4.39
N GLY A 102 10.71 -6.61 -4.74
CA GLY A 102 12.15 -6.49 -4.53
C GLY A 102 12.51 -6.57 -3.04
N TYR A 103 11.75 -5.90 -2.17
CA TYR A 103 11.93 -6.01 -0.71
C TYR A 103 11.76 -7.46 -0.23
N MET A 104 10.66 -8.11 -0.61
CA MET A 104 10.36 -9.48 -0.18
C MET A 104 11.39 -10.48 -0.73
N ALA A 105 11.74 -10.36 -2.01
CA ALA A 105 12.71 -11.22 -2.68
C ALA A 105 14.12 -11.05 -2.08
N LEU A 106 14.56 -9.81 -1.85
CA LEU A 106 15.87 -9.52 -1.26
C LEU A 106 15.97 -10.07 0.16
N ARG A 107 14.92 -9.93 0.96
CA ARG A 107 14.88 -10.48 2.31
C ARG A 107 14.88 -12.01 2.30
N ALA A 108 14.15 -12.64 1.38
CA ALA A 108 14.10 -14.09 1.25
C ALA A 108 15.39 -14.71 0.69
N ALA A 109 16.18 -13.95 -0.08
CA ALA A 109 17.41 -14.41 -0.71
C ALA A 109 18.64 -14.42 0.23
N ILE A 110 18.53 -13.90 1.45
CA ILE A 110 19.63 -13.78 2.41
C ILE A 110 19.30 -14.61 3.66
N ASP A 111 20.09 -15.65 3.93
CA ASP A 111 19.86 -16.56 5.07
C ASP A 111 20.09 -15.90 6.44
N ASP A 112 21.10 -15.04 6.55
CA ASP A 112 21.36 -14.30 7.79
C ASP A 112 20.31 -13.21 8.00
N GLU A 113 19.44 -13.40 9.00
CA GLU A 113 18.30 -12.51 9.27
C GLU A 113 18.71 -11.04 9.45
N ASN A 114 19.81 -10.77 10.14
CA ASN A 114 20.25 -9.39 10.39
C ASN A 114 20.75 -8.74 9.09
N ARG A 115 21.48 -9.47 8.26
CA ARG A 115 21.93 -9.00 6.95
C ARG A 115 20.74 -8.80 6.00
N ALA A 116 19.78 -9.72 6.00
CA ALA A 116 18.55 -9.64 5.23
C ALA A 116 17.73 -8.40 5.59
N ASP A 117 17.56 -8.16 6.89
CA ASP A 117 16.83 -7.00 7.42
C ASP A 117 17.52 -5.68 7.06
N ARG A 118 18.85 -5.61 7.12
CA ARG A 118 19.61 -4.40 6.74
C ARG A 118 19.54 -4.13 5.23
N ALA A 119 19.73 -5.16 4.41
CA ALA A 119 19.70 -5.02 2.96
C ALA A 119 18.31 -4.61 2.46
N SER A 120 17.26 -5.28 2.95
CA SER A 120 15.88 -4.96 2.61
C SER A 120 15.45 -3.59 3.17
N ALA A 121 15.91 -3.20 4.36
CA ALA A 121 15.66 -1.87 4.92
C ALA A 121 16.23 -0.74 4.04
N LEU A 122 17.46 -0.89 3.55
CA LEU A 122 18.06 0.09 2.63
C LEU A 122 17.24 0.25 1.34
N LEU A 123 16.80 -0.86 0.76
CA LEU A 123 15.94 -0.83 -0.43
C LEU A 123 14.62 -0.10 -0.15
N ALA A 124 13.96 -0.39 0.98
CA ALA A 124 12.72 0.25 1.38
C ALA A 124 12.89 1.78 1.52
N ILE A 125 13.95 2.22 2.20
CA ILE A 125 14.24 3.65 2.43
C ILE A 125 14.51 4.38 1.12
N ILE A 126 15.34 3.82 0.24
CA ILE A 126 15.64 4.42 -1.07
C ILE A 126 14.36 4.50 -1.93
N GLY A 127 13.54 3.45 -1.90
CA GLY A 127 12.30 3.40 -2.67
C GLY A 127 11.25 4.43 -2.25
N VAL A 128 11.37 5.09 -1.08
CA VAL A 128 10.48 6.19 -0.67
C VAL A 128 10.48 7.33 -1.69
N VAL A 129 11.57 7.51 -2.44
CA VAL A 129 11.66 8.51 -3.52
C VAL A 129 10.57 8.31 -4.58
N ASN A 130 10.04 7.09 -4.75
CA ASN A 130 8.95 6.82 -5.69
C ASN A 130 7.60 7.41 -5.23
N ILE A 131 7.40 7.61 -3.92
CA ILE A 131 6.13 8.13 -3.36
C ILE A 131 5.80 9.56 -3.84
N PRO A 132 6.70 10.56 -3.76
CA PRO A 132 6.42 11.88 -4.32
C PRO A 132 6.24 11.82 -5.84
N ILE A 133 6.94 10.93 -6.55
CA ILE A 133 6.74 10.74 -8.00
C ILE A 133 5.30 10.33 -8.29
N ILE A 134 4.76 9.33 -7.60
CA ILE A 134 3.35 8.92 -7.80
C ILE A 134 2.39 10.05 -7.43
N LYS A 135 2.63 10.71 -6.28
CA LYS A 135 1.71 11.74 -5.75
C LYS A 135 1.61 12.95 -6.68
N TYR A 136 2.75 13.44 -7.17
CA TYR A 136 2.84 14.66 -7.99
C TYR A 136 2.92 14.39 -9.50
N SER A 137 2.97 13.13 -9.93
CA SER A 137 3.04 12.72 -11.35
C SER A 137 2.06 13.47 -12.26
N VAL A 138 0.82 13.66 -11.81
CA VAL A 138 -0.22 14.36 -12.59
C VAL A 138 0.11 15.84 -12.77
N GLU A 139 0.60 16.50 -11.73
CA GLU A 139 0.94 17.93 -11.72
C GLU A 139 2.21 18.20 -12.52
N TRP A 140 3.18 17.28 -12.46
CA TRP A 140 4.46 17.41 -13.15
C TRP A 140 4.40 17.07 -14.63
N TRP A 141 3.57 16.10 -15.03
CA TRP A 141 3.56 15.57 -16.40
C TRP A 141 2.24 15.72 -17.15
N ASN A 142 1.22 16.39 -16.59
CA ASN A 142 -0.09 16.59 -17.23
C ASN A 142 -0.66 15.29 -17.83
N THR A 143 -0.65 14.22 -17.03
CA THR A 143 -1.09 12.89 -17.44
C THR A 143 -2.60 12.81 -17.68
N LEU A 144 -3.08 11.74 -18.33
CA LEU A 144 -4.52 11.45 -18.47
C LEU A 144 -5.24 11.27 -17.13
N HIS A 145 -4.51 10.99 -16.05
CA HIS A 145 -5.07 10.85 -14.72
C HIS A 145 -5.68 12.14 -14.21
N GLN A 146 -6.89 12.00 -13.65
CA GLN A 146 -7.52 13.11 -12.94
C GLN A 146 -6.69 13.47 -11.69
N PRO A 147 -6.59 14.78 -11.36
CA PRO A 147 -6.04 15.21 -10.08
C PRO A 147 -6.79 14.55 -8.91
N ALA A 148 -6.11 14.36 -7.78
CA ALA A 148 -6.70 13.65 -6.65
C ALA A 148 -7.95 14.37 -6.12
N THR A 149 -9.03 13.61 -5.93
CA THR A 149 -10.35 14.11 -5.48
C THR A 149 -10.30 14.78 -4.09
N ILE A 150 -9.41 14.29 -3.21
CA ILE A 150 -9.29 14.71 -1.81
C ILE A 150 -8.13 15.71 -1.60
N SER A 151 -7.33 16.04 -2.62
CA SER A 151 -6.11 16.84 -2.42
C SER A 151 -6.30 18.36 -2.41
N LYS A 152 -7.49 18.87 -2.75
CA LYS A 152 -7.73 20.32 -2.73
C LYS A 152 -8.12 20.75 -1.32
N LEU A 153 -7.40 21.70 -0.75
CA LEU A 153 -7.74 22.48 0.46
C LEU A 153 -9.06 23.30 0.31
N GLY A 154 -9.90 22.96 -0.68
CA GLY A 154 -11.18 23.60 -0.99
C GLY A 154 -12.29 22.56 -1.11
N LYS A 155 -13.42 22.94 -1.71
CA LYS A 155 -14.57 22.05 -1.89
C LYS A 155 -14.13 20.76 -2.62
N PRO A 156 -14.40 19.55 -2.07
CA PRO A 156 -14.14 18.29 -2.76
C PRO A 156 -14.74 18.33 -4.16
N SER A 157 -14.04 17.77 -5.15
CA SER A 157 -14.53 17.73 -6.54
C SER A 157 -15.63 16.68 -6.75
N MET A 158 -16.26 16.23 -5.66
CA MET A 158 -17.20 15.11 -5.60
C MET A 158 -18.38 15.53 -4.74
N ASP A 159 -19.57 15.05 -5.09
CA ASP A 159 -20.77 15.25 -4.30
C ASP A 159 -20.59 14.73 -2.87
N PHE A 160 -21.23 15.38 -1.90
CA PHE A 160 -21.06 15.06 -0.49
C PHE A 160 -21.47 13.62 -0.17
N ASP A 161 -22.55 13.12 -0.76
CA ASP A 161 -23.03 11.76 -0.50
C ASP A 161 -22.02 10.72 -1.04
N MET A 162 -21.46 10.98 -2.21
CA MET A 162 -20.40 10.13 -2.79
C MET A 162 -19.13 10.15 -1.95
N LEU A 163 -18.75 11.31 -1.40
CA LEU A 163 -17.58 11.47 -0.55
C LEU A 163 -17.71 10.72 0.78
N VAL A 164 -18.88 10.77 1.43
CA VAL A 164 -19.13 10.04 2.68
C VAL A 164 -18.86 8.54 2.49
N TRP A 165 -19.39 7.95 1.40
CA TRP A 165 -19.14 6.55 1.10
C TRP A 165 -17.67 6.26 0.82
N LEU A 166 -16.93 7.20 0.24
CA LEU A 166 -15.51 7.04 -0.03
C LEU A 166 -14.70 7.02 1.28
N LEU A 167 -15.03 7.93 2.20
CA LEU A 167 -14.39 7.98 3.52
C LEU A 167 -14.71 6.74 4.37
N VAL A 168 -15.95 6.24 4.31
CA VAL A 168 -16.33 4.99 4.99
C VAL A 168 -15.51 3.81 4.45
N MET A 169 -15.37 3.71 3.13
CA MET A 169 -14.56 2.66 2.51
C MET A 169 -13.07 2.79 2.85
N LEU A 170 -12.54 4.01 2.83
CA LEU A 170 -11.16 4.29 3.24
C LEU A 170 -10.92 3.88 4.69
N ALA A 171 -11.82 4.23 5.61
CA ALA A 171 -11.74 3.83 7.01
C ALA A 171 -11.79 2.29 7.15
N GLY A 172 -12.67 1.62 6.42
CA GLY A 172 -12.73 0.15 6.39
C GLY A 172 -11.42 -0.50 5.92
N PHE A 173 -10.80 0.05 4.88
CA PHE A 173 -9.51 -0.43 4.38
C PHE A 173 -8.36 -0.18 5.36
N ILE A 174 -8.37 0.94 6.07
CA ILE A 174 -7.40 1.24 7.15
C ILE A 174 -7.57 0.25 8.30
N CYS A 175 -8.80 -0.02 8.74
CA CYS A 175 -9.08 -1.02 9.77
C CYS A 175 -8.63 -2.42 9.35
N PHE A 176 -8.91 -2.80 8.10
CA PHE A 176 -8.45 -4.06 7.53
C PHE A 176 -6.92 -4.14 7.51
N PHE A 177 -6.25 -3.10 7.02
CA PHE A 177 -4.79 -3.00 7.04
C PHE A 177 -4.24 -3.18 8.46
N ALA A 178 -4.77 -2.46 9.45
CA ALA A 178 -4.31 -2.54 10.83
C ALA A 178 -4.48 -3.96 11.41
N ALA A 179 -5.63 -4.59 11.20
CA ALA A 179 -5.90 -5.95 11.67
C ALA A 179 -4.94 -6.98 11.06
N VAL A 180 -4.71 -6.90 9.74
CA VAL A 180 -3.79 -7.80 9.03
C VAL A 180 -2.35 -7.53 9.45
N LEU A 181 -1.95 -6.27 9.60
CA LEU A 181 -0.61 -5.88 10.06
C LEU A 181 -0.31 -6.47 11.44
N LEU A 182 -1.20 -6.27 12.42
CA LEU A 182 -1.02 -6.79 13.78
C LEU A 182 -0.86 -8.32 13.79
N THR A 183 -1.67 -9.01 12.98
CA THR A 183 -1.60 -10.47 12.83
C THR A 183 -0.27 -10.91 12.21
N ARG A 184 0.19 -10.24 11.16
CA ARG A 184 1.45 -10.54 10.49
C ARG A 184 2.66 -10.22 11.36
N VAL A 185 2.65 -9.10 12.07
CA VAL A 185 3.72 -8.72 13.02
C VAL A 185 3.82 -9.76 14.13
N ARG A 186 2.68 -10.19 14.69
CA ARG A 186 2.66 -11.28 15.68
C ARG A 186 3.32 -12.55 15.12
N ALA A 187 2.95 -12.97 13.90
CA ALA A 187 3.54 -14.13 13.27
C ALA A 187 5.05 -13.97 13.03
N GLU A 188 5.49 -12.82 12.55
CA GLU A 188 6.89 -12.50 12.30
C GLU A 188 7.72 -12.52 13.59
N VAL A 189 7.21 -11.95 14.68
CA VAL A 189 7.85 -11.98 16.00
C VAL A 189 7.99 -13.42 16.52
N LEU A 190 6.96 -14.26 16.33
CA LEU A 190 7.01 -15.67 16.73
C LEU A 190 8.05 -16.44 15.92
N VAL A 191 8.13 -16.22 14.60
CA VAL A 191 9.13 -16.85 13.72
C VAL A 191 10.54 -16.48 14.16
N ARG A 192 10.80 -15.19 14.40
CA ARG A 192 12.10 -14.68 14.88
C ARG A 192 12.46 -15.18 16.29
N SER A 193 11.44 -15.51 17.09
CA SER A 193 11.62 -15.97 18.47
C SER A 193 11.63 -17.49 18.64
N ARG A 194 11.59 -18.28 17.55
CA ARG A 194 11.54 -19.77 17.58
C ARG A 194 12.61 -20.42 18.46
N GLY A 195 13.79 -19.83 18.56
CA GLY A 195 14.88 -20.32 19.39
C GLY A 195 14.79 -19.96 20.87
N GLN A 196 13.89 -19.06 21.27
CA GLN A 196 13.84 -18.51 22.62
C GLN A 196 13.14 -19.41 23.62
N LYS A 197 13.67 -19.44 24.86
CA LYS A 197 13.17 -20.30 25.94
C LYS A 197 11.71 -19.99 26.30
N TRP A 198 11.33 -18.71 26.37
CA TRP A 198 9.97 -18.29 26.74
C TRP A 198 8.92 -18.83 25.77
N LEU A 199 9.23 -18.90 24.47
CA LEU A 199 8.29 -19.40 23.47
C LEU A 199 8.14 -20.91 23.58
N LYS A 200 9.23 -21.64 23.86
CA LYS A 200 9.20 -23.09 24.10
C LYS A 200 8.35 -23.43 25.33
N GLN A 201 8.45 -22.64 26.40
CA GLN A 201 7.63 -22.80 27.60
C GLN A 201 6.15 -22.51 27.33
N ALA A 202 5.83 -21.40 26.67
CA ALA A 202 4.44 -21.05 26.35
C ALA A 202 3.73 -22.12 25.49
N VAL A 203 4.43 -22.74 24.53
CA VAL A 203 3.87 -23.83 23.70
C VAL A 203 3.65 -25.11 24.50
N GLN A 204 4.43 -25.38 25.55
CA GLN A 204 4.25 -26.55 26.42
C GLN A 204 3.06 -26.40 27.39
N GLU A 205 2.64 -25.16 27.65
CA GLU A 205 1.51 -24.83 28.54
C GLU A 205 0.16 -24.72 27.81
N THR A 206 0.14 -24.88 26.48
CA THR A 206 -1.08 -24.82 25.64
C THR A 206 -1.50 -26.21 25.20
#